data_AF-K5VKU3-F1
#
_entry.id   AF-K5VKU3-F1
#
_cell.length_a   1.000
_cell.length_b   1.000
_cell.length_c   1.000
_cell.angle_alpha   90.00
_cell.angle_beta   90.00
_cell.angle_gamma   90.00
#
_symmetry.space_group_name_H-M   'P 1'
#
loop_
_entity.id
_entity.type
_entity.pdbx_description
1 polymer ?
#
loop_
_entity_poly.entity_id
_entity_poly.type
_entity_poly.pdbx_seq_one_letter_code
_entity_poly.pdbx_strand_id
1 'polypeptide(L)'
;MPVVSSYPKPRKNGFPAALIDAIAGYNFLVNVLKFEPRNVILSGDSLGGHLGFSLVRYLIQQQFPALPLPGSLLLISPISDFGGTHIGMEHWCANGPSDFTQSFYYGYPTSSLLGSLPVEWAELSPWISPGSLKLPEPHGLFKGFPRTYMVAGGAECTLDQIHTLRDRMRADIGENNFWYLEAPDSMHVYPTMFGHTPENVETIQALVQWAEEVHGQ
;
A
#
# COMPACT_ATOMS: atom_id res chain seq x y z
N MET A 1 1.05 13.31 -9.01
CA MET A 1 -0.27 12.79 -8.59
C MET A 1 -1.24 13.94 -8.41
N PRO A 2 -2.51 13.78 -8.83
CA PRO A 2 -3.51 14.82 -8.67
C PRO A 2 -3.97 14.88 -7.21
N VAL A 3 -4.27 16.09 -6.73
CA VAL A 3 -4.90 16.26 -5.41
C VAL A 3 -6.33 15.73 -5.47
N VAL A 4 -6.67 14.82 -4.55
CA VAL A 4 -8.03 14.26 -4.40
C VAL A 4 -8.83 15.13 -3.43
N SER A 5 -10.09 15.41 -3.76
CA SER A 5 -10.94 16.22 -2.88
C SER A 5 -12.41 15.81 -2.90
N SER A 6 -13.10 16.09 -1.78
CA SER A 6 -14.55 15.97 -1.60
C SER A 6 -15.07 17.12 -0.74
N TYR A 7 -16.35 17.10 -0.35
CA TYR A 7 -16.96 18.16 0.46
C TYR A 7 -16.14 18.40 1.73
N PRO A 8 -15.83 19.66 2.12
CA PRO A 8 -16.42 20.93 1.64
C PRO A 8 -15.81 21.50 0.35
N LYS A 9 -14.84 20.84 -0.26
CA LYS A 9 -14.26 21.23 -1.55
C LYS A 9 -15.03 20.57 -2.72
N PRO A 10 -14.92 21.08 -3.96
CA PRO A 10 -15.45 20.38 -5.12
C PRO A 10 -14.85 18.98 -5.24
N ARG A 11 -15.67 17.99 -5.63
CA ARG A 11 -15.17 16.63 -5.87
C ARG A 11 -14.21 16.63 -7.05
N LYS A 12 -12.99 16.11 -6.85
CA LYS A 12 -11.98 15.98 -7.90
C LYS A 12 -11.13 14.73 -7.69
N ASN A 13 -10.76 14.11 -8.80
CA ASN A 13 -9.71 13.09 -8.88
C ASN A 13 -9.88 11.89 -7.93
N GLY A 14 -11.12 11.48 -7.64
CA GLY A 14 -11.37 10.21 -6.95
C GLY A 14 -10.87 9.01 -7.76
N PHE A 15 -10.96 7.81 -7.20
CA PHE A 15 -10.58 6.58 -7.88
C PHE A 15 -11.27 6.48 -9.26
N PRO A 16 -10.53 6.13 -10.34
CA PRO A 16 -9.15 5.63 -10.37
C PRO A 16 -8.09 6.69 -10.78
N ALA A 17 -8.29 7.99 -10.55
CA ALA A 17 -7.42 9.03 -11.12
C ALA A 17 -5.93 8.87 -10.79
N ALA A 18 -5.57 8.62 -9.51
CA ALA A 18 -4.18 8.40 -9.12
C ALA A 18 -3.57 7.14 -9.75
N LEU A 19 -4.37 6.10 -9.97
CA LEU A 19 -3.95 4.87 -10.64
C LEU A 19 -3.62 5.12 -12.12
N ILE A 20 -4.42 5.95 -12.81
CA ILE A 20 -4.13 6.36 -14.19
C ILE A 20 -2.77 7.07 -14.28
N ASP A 21 -2.49 7.99 -13.34
CA ASP A 21 -1.19 8.65 -13.23
C ASP A 21 -0.05 7.66 -12.99
N ALA A 22 -0.25 6.68 -12.10
CA ALA A 22 0.75 5.65 -11.80
C ALA A 22 1.05 4.77 -13.03
N ILE A 23 0.03 4.38 -13.78
CA ILE A 23 0.19 3.64 -15.04
C ILE A 23 0.99 4.46 -16.05
N ALA A 24 0.66 5.75 -16.22
CA ALA A 24 1.38 6.63 -17.13
C ALA A 24 2.85 6.81 -16.72
N GLY A 25 3.12 7.01 -15.42
CA GLY A 25 4.47 7.14 -14.88
C GLY A 25 5.30 5.88 -15.06
N TYR A 26 4.73 4.70 -14.76
CA TYR A 26 5.41 3.43 -14.95
C TYR A 26 5.65 3.12 -16.43
N ASN A 27 4.67 3.40 -17.30
CA ASN A 27 4.85 3.30 -18.75
C ASN A 27 5.96 4.22 -19.27
N PHE A 28 6.06 5.45 -18.75
CA PHE A 28 7.14 6.35 -19.12
C PHE A 28 8.52 5.78 -18.72
N LEU A 29 8.64 5.26 -17.50
CA LEU A 29 9.87 4.63 -17.00
C LEU A 29 10.32 3.45 -17.90
N VAL A 30 9.40 2.55 -18.22
CA VAL A 30 9.71 1.32 -18.99
C VAL A 30 9.85 1.62 -20.48
N ASN A 31 8.88 2.30 -21.09
CA ASN A 31 8.79 2.40 -22.54
C ASN A 31 9.45 3.64 -23.12
N VAL A 32 9.65 4.71 -22.34
CA VAL A 32 10.33 5.92 -22.81
C VAL A 32 11.77 5.95 -22.31
N LEU A 33 11.98 5.81 -21.00
CA LEU A 33 13.32 5.81 -20.40
C LEU A 33 14.07 4.48 -20.55
N LYS A 34 13.39 3.42 -20.99
CA LYS A 34 13.96 2.10 -21.30
C LYS A 34 14.60 1.39 -20.10
N PHE A 35 14.13 1.66 -18.89
CA PHE A 35 14.49 0.83 -17.73
C PHE A 35 13.88 -0.56 -17.89
N GLU A 36 14.69 -1.60 -17.67
CA GLU A 36 14.17 -2.96 -17.63
C GLU A 36 13.21 -3.14 -16.45
N PRO A 37 11.97 -3.63 -16.64
CA PRO A 37 11.00 -3.80 -15.56
C PRO A 37 11.52 -4.55 -14.34
N ARG A 38 12.34 -5.59 -14.55
CA ARG A 38 12.98 -6.40 -13.50
C ARG A 38 13.92 -5.61 -12.57
N ASN A 39 14.40 -4.45 -13.01
CA ASN A 39 15.28 -3.55 -12.25
C ASN A 39 14.50 -2.42 -11.57
N VAL A 40 13.17 -2.45 -11.62
CA VAL A 40 12.31 -1.46 -10.98
C VAL A 40 11.75 -2.05 -9.68
N ILE A 41 12.04 -1.37 -8.57
CA ILE A 41 11.31 -1.54 -7.31
C ILE A 41 10.24 -0.46 -7.27
N LEU A 42 8.96 -0.87 -7.32
CA LEU A 42 7.86 0.06 -7.08
C LEU A 42 7.72 0.23 -5.57
N SER A 43 7.83 1.46 -5.07
CA SER A 43 7.73 1.75 -3.64
C SER A 43 6.62 2.74 -3.36
N GLY A 44 5.94 2.58 -2.22
CA GLY A 44 4.97 3.55 -1.73
C GLY A 44 4.72 3.42 -0.23
N ASP A 45 4.58 4.57 0.42
CA ASP A 45 4.26 4.70 1.84
C ASP A 45 2.78 5.05 2.04
N SER A 46 2.12 4.54 3.08
CA SER A 46 0.75 4.91 3.43
C SER A 46 -0.24 4.72 2.26
N LEU A 47 -0.92 5.79 1.83
CA LEU A 47 -1.75 5.83 0.62
C LEU A 47 -0.95 5.55 -0.67
N GLY A 48 0.33 5.92 -0.72
CA GLY A 48 1.24 5.54 -1.80
C GLY A 48 1.46 4.03 -1.87
N GLY A 49 1.49 3.34 -0.72
CA GLY A 49 1.52 1.88 -0.65
C GLY A 49 0.26 1.26 -1.26
N HIS A 50 -0.90 1.85 -0.99
CA HIS A 50 -2.16 1.48 -1.64
C HIS A 50 -2.10 1.60 -3.17
N LEU A 51 -1.58 2.73 -3.65
CA LEU A 51 -1.40 2.95 -5.07
C LEU A 51 -0.41 1.95 -5.69
N GLY A 52 0.66 1.62 -4.96
CA GLY A 52 1.69 0.66 -5.38
C GLY A 52 1.10 -0.72 -5.67
N PHE A 53 0.39 -1.32 -4.71
CA PHE A 53 -0.27 -2.60 -4.95
C PHE A 53 -1.43 -2.50 -5.95
N SER A 54 -2.11 -1.35 -6.04
CA SER A 54 -3.19 -1.13 -7.01
C SER A 54 -2.67 -1.12 -8.45
N LEU A 55 -1.50 -0.51 -8.69
CA LEU A 55 -0.82 -0.54 -9.98
C LEU A 55 -0.44 -1.98 -10.36
N VAL A 56 0.19 -2.71 -9.45
CA VAL A 56 0.57 -4.11 -9.69
C VAL A 56 -0.67 -4.97 -10.00
N ARG A 57 -1.74 -4.85 -9.21
CA ARG A 57 -3.01 -5.54 -9.45
C ARG A 57 -3.54 -5.26 -10.85
N TYR A 58 -3.53 -3.99 -11.26
CA TYR A 58 -3.99 -3.60 -12.59
C TYR A 58 -3.14 -4.23 -13.70
N LEU A 59 -1.81 -4.18 -13.59
CA LEU A 59 -0.92 -4.78 -14.58
C LEU A 59 -1.12 -6.30 -14.69
N ILE A 60 -1.34 -7.01 -13.57
CA ILE A 60 -1.64 -8.45 -13.56
C ILE A 60 -2.96 -8.75 -14.27
N GLN A 61 -4.00 -7.97 -14.00
CA GLN A 61 -5.32 -8.22 -14.59
C GLN A 61 -5.35 -7.95 -16.10
N GLN A 62 -4.61 -6.94 -16.56
CA GLN A 62 -4.58 -6.57 -17.97
C GLN A 62 -3.55 -7.36 -18.79
N GLN A 63 -2.50 -7.88 -18.16
CA GLN A 63 -1.44 -8.68 -18.81
C GLN A 63 -0.83 -8.00 -20.04
N PHE A 64 -0.56 -6.69 -19.96
CA PHE A 64 0.00 -5.94 -21.09
C PHE A 64 1.38 -6.48 -21.49
N PRO A 65 1.57 -7.00 -22.71
CA PRO A 65 2.89 -7.47 -23.16
C PRO A 65 3.93 -6.34 -23.19
N ALA A 66 3.48 -5.12 -23.47
CA ALA A 66 4.31 -3.92 -23.56
C ALA A 66 4.54 -3.22 -22.21
N LEU A 67 3.89 -3.66 -21.12
CA LEU A 67 4.08 -3.09 -19.80
C LEU A 67 4.10 -4.20 -18.74
N PRO A 68 5.18 -5.00 -18.67
CA PRO A 68 5.34 -6.08 -17.70
C PRO A 68 5.33 -5.58 -16.25
N LEU A 69 5.29 -6.51 -15.28
CA LEU A 69 5.34 -6.15 -13.86
C LEU A 69 6.71 -5.56 -13.45
N PRO A 70 6.74 -4.66 -12.45
CA PRO A 70 8.00 -4.28 -11.81
C PRO A 70 8.64 -5.51 -11.15
N GLY A 71 9.96 -5.50 -11.02
CA GLY A 71 10.71 -6.63 -10.46
C GLY A 71 10.37 -6.92 -9.00
N SER A 72 10.05 -5.87 -8.23
CA SER A 72 9.65 -5.98 -6.82
C SER A 72 8.71 -4.85 -6.40
N LEU A 73 8.02 -5.05 -5.28
CA LEU A 73 7.13 -4.08 -4.62
C LEU A 73 7.61 -3.84 -3.19
N LEU A 74 7.74 -2.58 -2.79
CA LEU A 74 8.05 -2.16 -1.42
C LEU A 74 6.87 -1.36 -0.86
N LEU A 75 6.33 -1.81 0.26
CA LEU A 75 5.20 -1.17 0.94
C LEU A 75 5.64 -0.71 2.32
N ILE A 76 5.41 0.56 2.64
CA ILE A 76 5.75 1.13 3.94
C ILE A 76 4.46 1.61 4.60
N SER A 77 4.08 0.99 5.73
CA SER A 77 2.85 1.32 6.46
C SER A 77 1.61 1.43 5.56
N PRO A 78 1.32 0.46 4.67
CA PRO A 78 0.31 0.65 3.62
C PRO A 78 -1.10 0.76 4.19
N ILE A 79 -1.89 1.70 3.65
CA ILE A 79 -3.34 1.74 3.90
C ILE A 79 -4.02 0.68 3.03
N SER A 80 -4.90 -0.11 3.63
CA SER A 80 -5.65 -1.18 2.94
C SER A 80 -7.12 -1.26 3.29
N ASP A 81 -7.61 -0.46 4.23
CA ASP A 81 -9.01 -0.43 4.65
C ASP A 81 -9.55 1.01 4.80
N PHE A 82 -10.06 1.57 3.71
CA PHE A 82 -10.77 2.85 3.70
C PHE A 82 -12.21 2.73 4.22
N GLY A 83 -12.71 1.51 4.37
CA GLY A 83 -14.02 1.22 4.94
C GLY A 83 -14.05 1.37 6.45
N GLY A 84 -12.89 1.41 7.10
CA GLY A 84 -12.80 1.52 8.55
C GLY A 84 -13.31 0.27 9.27
N THR A 85 -13.23 -0.89 8.63
CA THR A 85 -13.68 -2.16 9.22
C THR A 85 -12.81 -2.64 10.39
N HIS A 86 -11.61 -2.07 10.55
CA HIS A 86 -10.74 -2.28 11.72
C HIS A 86 -10.85 -1.15 12.77
N ILE A 87 -11.69 -0.13 12.56
CA ILE A 87 -11.88 0.93 13.56
C ILE A 87 -12.48 0.32 14.83
N GLY A 88 -11.87 0.64 15.97
CA GLY A 88 -12.26 0.11 17.28
C GLY A 88 -11.63 -1.23 17.65
N MET A 89 -10.74 -1.78 16.82
CA MET A 89 -9.91 -2.93 17.17
C MET A 89 -8.79 -2.55 18.15
N GLU A 90 -8.00 -3.54 18.56
CA GLU A 90 -7.00 -3.43 19.62
C GLU A 90 -6.00 -2.31 19.35
N HIS A 91 -5.32 -2.33 18.19
CA HIS A 91 -4.27 -1.35 17.88
C HIS A 91 -4.87 0.02 17.57
N TRP A 92 -6.07 0.07 16.97
CA TRP A 92 -6.80 1.32 16.79
C TRP A 92 -7.03 2.05 18.12
N CYS A 93 -7.44 1.30 19.15
CA CYS A 93 -7.72 1.86 20.47
C CYS A 93 -6.44 2.15 21.26
N ALA A 94 -5.47 1.23 21.23
CA ALA A 94 -4.25 1.32 22.02
C ALA A 94 -3.29 2.39 21.49
N ASN A 95 -3.07 2.42 20.17
CA ASN A 95 -2.13 3.34 19.54
C ASN A 95 -2.78 4.66 19.08
N GLY A 96 -4.11 4.69 18.94
CA GLY A 96 -4.86 5.88 18.52
C GLY A 96 -4.51 7.18 19.26
N PRO A 97 -4.39 7.18 20.60
CA PRO A 97 -4.03 8.38 21.36
C PRO A 97 -2.63 8.94 21.08
N SER A 98 -1.69 8.13 20.58
CA SER A 98 -0.31 8.53 20.28
C SER A 98 -0.03 8.65 18.78
N ASP A 99 -0.80 7.98 17.93
CA ASP A 99 -0.64 8.00 16.49
C ASP A 99 -1.32 9.23 15.86
N PHE A 100 -0.49 10.15 15.35
CA PHE A 100 -0.92 11.38 14.69
C PHE A 100 -1.79 11.14 13.44
N THR A 101 -1.82 9.92 12.91
CA THR A 101 -2.54 9.58 11.69
C THR A 101 -3.98 9.14 11.90
N GLN A 102 -4.42 8.88 13.13
CA GLN A 102 -5.75 8.32 13.41
C GLN A 102 -6.89 9.13 12.75
N SER A 103 -6.78 10.47 12.76
CA SER A 103 -7.77 11.38 12.16
C SER A 103 -7.87 11.31 10.63
N PHE A 104 -6.90 10.69 9.94
CA PHE A 104 -6.87 10.56 8.49
C PHE A 104 -7.57 9.29 7.97
N TYR A 105 -7.92 8.32 8.81
CA TYR A 105 -8.45 7.04 8.34
C TYR A 105 -9.98 6.97 8.24
N TYR A 106 -10.69 8.07 8.51
CA TYR A 106 -12.14 8.13 8.36
C TYR A 106 -12.60 9.47 7.80
N GLY A 107 -13.80 9.47 7.21
CA GLY A 107 -14.45 10.67 6.72
C GLY A 107 -13.88 11.19 5.39
N TYR A 108 -13.11 12.28 5.45
CA TYR A 108 -12.72 13.03 4.25
C TYR A 108 -11.84 12.21 3.29
N PRO A 109 -10.83 11.45 3.74
CA PRO A 109 -9.99 10.67 2.81
C PRO A 109 -10.76 9.57 2.09
N THR A 110 -11.61 8.80 2.80
CA THR A 110 -12.50 7.80 2.18
C THR A 110 -13.45 8.44 1.17
N SER A 111 -14.12 9.54 1.54
CA SER A 111 -15.07 10.23 0.65
C SER A 111 -14.39 10.80 -0.59
N SER A 112 -13.16 11.28 -0.43
CA SER A 112 -12.35 11.83 -1.52
C SER A 112 -11.89 10.70 -2.46
N LEU A 113 -11.41 9.58 -1.92
CA LEU A 113 -11.00 8.41 -2.71
C LEU A 113 -12.18 7.81 -3.49
N LEU A 114 -13.34 7.65 -2.86
CA LEU A 114 -14.53 7.14 -3.55
C LEU A 114 -15.01 8.07 -4.68
N GLY A 115 -14.96 9.39 -4.46
CA GLY A 115 -15.40 10.38 -5.43
C GLY A 115 -16.90 10.26 -5.77
N SER A 116 -17.21 9.56 -6.87
CA SER A 116 -18.60 9.32 -7.32
C SER A 116 -19.01 7.84 -7.22
N LEU A 117 -18.12 6.97 -6.72
CA LEU A 117 -18.43 5.57 -6.50
C LEU A 117 -19.43 5.39 -5.34
N PRO A 118 -20.17 4.27 -5.32
CA PRO A 118 -21.06 3.94 -4.22
C PRO A 118 -20.31 3.85 -2.88
N VAL A 119 -20.95 4.24 -1.78
CA VAL A 119 -20.28 4.32 -0.46
C VAL A 119 -19.84 2.95 0.04
N GLU A 120 -20.63 1.92 -0.26
CA GLU A 120 -20.36 0.53 0.09
C GLU A 120 -19.07 0.00 -0.54
N TRP A 121 -18.56 0.63 -1.61
CA TRP A 121 -17.26 0.26 -2.17
C TRP A 121 -16.12 0.50 -1.20
N ALA A 122 -16.26 1.41 -0.22
CA ALA A 122 -15.25 1.59 0.81
C ALA A 122 -14.98 0.31 1.59
N GLU A 123 -15.97 -0.56 1.78
CA GLU A 123 -15.83 -1.81 2.54
C GLU A 123 -15.79 -3.05 1.64
N LEU A 124 -16.46 -3.00 0.49
CA LEU A 124 -16.73 -4.20 -0.32
C LEU A 124 -15.86 -4.30 -1.58
N SER A 125 -15.18 -3.23 -1.99
CA SER A 125 -14.37 -3.25 -3.21
C SER A 125 -12.92 -3.62 -2.90
N PRO A 126 -12.37 -4.69 -3.49
CA PRO A 126 -10.95 -5.04 -3.34
C PRO A 126 -10.02 -4.02 -4.03
N TRP A 127 -10.55 -3.10 -4.83
CA TRP A 127 -9.79 -1.98 -5.40
C TRP A 127 -9.66 -0.81 -4.42
N ILE A 128 -10.60 -0.67 -3.51
CA ILE A 128 -10.61 0.42 -2.53
C ILE A 128 -9.99 -0.11 -1.23
N SER A 129 -10.49 -1.23 -0.71
CA SER A 129 -10.08 -1.75 0.59
C SER A 129 -9.73 -3.23 0.55
N PRO A 130 -8.59 -3.62 -0.05
CA PRO A 130 -8.18 -5.02 -0.12
C PRO A 130 -7.82 -5.64 1.24
N GLY A 131 -7.71 -4.82 2.29
CA GLY A 131 -7.59 -5.24 3.68
C GLY A 131 -8.93 -5.39 4.41
N SER A 132 -10.05 -4.91 3.86
CA SER A 132 -11.33 -4.88 4.59
C SER A 132 -11.79 -6.27 5.08
N LEU A 133 -12.33 -6.31 6.29
CA LEU A 133 -12.93 -7.51 6.91
C LEU A 133 -14.29 -7.87 6.29
N LYS A 134 -14.88 -6.99 5.47
CA LYS A 134 -16.19 -7.18 4.84
C LYS A 134 -16.11 -7.61 3.37
N LEU A 135 -14.90 -7.86 2.84
CA LEU A 135 -14.77 -8.33 1.47
C LEU A 135 -15.49 -9.68 1.29
N PRO A 136 -16.31 -9.84 0.23
CA PRO A 136 -16.99 -11.10 -0.04
C PRO A 136 -16.01 -12.21 -0.41
N GLU A 137 -14.95 -11.86 -1.16
CA GLU A 137 -13.92 -12.79 -1.64
C GLU A 137 -12.53 -12.25 -1.30
N PRO A 138 -12.00 -12.50 -0.09
CA PRO A 138 -10.74 -11.92 0.39
C PRO A 138 -9.48 -12.65 -0.07
N HIS A 139 -9.62 -13.79 -0.78
CA HIS A 139 -8.51 -14.67 -1.16
C HIS A 139 -8.12 -14.49 -2.63
N GLY A 140 -6.85 -14.73 -2.95
CA GLY A 140 -6.35 -14.67 -4.33
C GLY A 140 -6.21 -13.26 -4.90
N LEU A 141 -6.36 -12.22 -4.06
CA LEU A 141 -6.29 -10.82 -4.46
C LEU A 141 -4.88 -10.41 -4.91
N PHE A 142 -3.85 -11.10 -4.43
CA PHE A 142 -2.44 -10.79 -4.69
C PHE A 142 -1.70 -11.89 -5.47
N LYS A 143 -2.43 -12.84 -6.07
CA LYS A 143 -1.80 -13.89 -6.90
C LYS A 143 -1.05 -13.27 -8.08
N GLY A 144 0.19 -13.71 -8.27
CA GLY A 144 1.06 -13.23 -9.35
C GLY A 144 1.74 -11.89 -9.08
N PHE A 145 1.60 -11.33 -7.88
CA PHE A 145 2.38 -10.17 -7.46
C PHE A 145 3.88 -10.49 -7.49
N PRO A 146 4.73 -9.48 -7.79
CA PRO A 146 6.18 -9.64 -7.73
C PRO A 146 6.63 -9.81 -6.27
N ARG A 147 7.93 -10.07 -6.09
CA ARG A 147 8.57 -10.13 -4.77
C ARG A 147 8.24 -8.86 -3.99
N THR A 148 7.69 -9.03 -2.80
CA THR A 148 7.10 -7.92 -2.04
C THR A 148 7.71 -7.85 -0.66
N TYR A 149 8.18 -6.66 -0.26
CA TYR A 149 8.59 -6.37 1.11
C TYR A 149 7.60 -5.38 1.71
N MET A 150 7.05 -5.72 2.88
CA MET A 150 6.15 -4.85 3.63
C MET A 150 6.79 -4.46 4.97
N VAL A 151 6.75 -3.17 5.28
CA VAL A 151 7.21 -2.60 6.55
C VAL A 151 6.02 -2.03 7.31
N ALA A 152 5.99 -2.23 8.62
CA ALA A 152 5.00 -1.67 9.53
C ALA A 152 5.67 -1.13 10.80
N GLY A 153 5.08 -0.09 11.38
CA GLY A 153 5.39 0.37 12.73
C GLY A 153 4.46 -0.27 13.76
N GLY A 154 5.02 -0.77 14.86
CA GLY A 154 4.26 -1.39 15.95
C GLY A 154 3.34 -0.42 16.70
N ALA A 155 3.61 0.88 16.63
CA ALA A 155 2.80 1.94 17.25
C ALA A 155 1.78 2.56 16.27
N GLU A 156 1.47 1.91 15.15
CA GLU A 156 0.44 2.37 14.23
C GLU A 156 -0.97 2.03 14.74
N CYS A 157 -1.89 3.00 14.70
CA CYS A 157 -3.31 2.75 14.96
C CYS A 157 -3.97 1.90 13.86
N THR A 158 -3.32 1.77 12.71
CA THR A 158 -3.73 0.95 11.57
C THR A 158 -3.03 -0.39 11.50
N LEU A 159 -2.31 -0.81 12.54
CA LEU A 159 -1.56 -2.06 12.50
C LEU A 159 -2.45 -3.29 12.22
N ASP A 160 -3.67 -3.32 12.74
CA ASP A 160 -4.64 -4.40 12.49
C ASP A 160 -4.94 -4.59 10.98
N GLN A 161 -5.14 -3.50 10.22
CA GLN A 161 -5.38 -3.61 8.78
C GLN A 161 -4.10 -4.00 8.01
N ILE A 162 -2.93 -3.60 8.50
CA ILE A 162 -1.64 -4.02 7.93
C ILE A 162 -1.41 -5.51 8.14
N HIS A 163 -1.75 -6.05 9.33
CA HIS A 163 -1.72 -7.49 9.60
C HIS A 163 -2.67 -8.26 8.68
N THR A 164 -3.90 -7.78 8.50
CA THR A 164 -4.84 -8.40 7.56
C THR A 164 -4.30 -8.39 6.12
N LEU A 165 -3.71 -7.28 5.67
CA LEU A 165 -3.09 -7.19 4.34
C LEU A 165 -1.88 -8.13 4.22
N ARG A 166 -1.00 -8.16 5.22
CA ARG A 166 0.17 -9.03 5.32
C ARG A 166 -0.21 -10.48 5.15
N ASP A 167 -1.23 -10.93 5.89
CA ASP A 167 -1.63 -12.34 5.87
C ASP A 167 -2.22 -12.74 4.52
N ARG A 168 -3.02 -11.86 3.90
CA ARG A 168 -3.55 -12.07 2.54
C ARG A 168 -2.44 -12.09 1.50
N MET A 169 -1.52 -11.12 1.54
CA MET A 169 -0.38 -11.07 0.62
C MET A 169 0.53 -12.28 0.77
N ARG A 170 0.89 -12.67 2.00
CA ARG A 170 1.72 -13.84 2.26
C ARG A 170 1.07 -15.12 1.72
N ALA A 171 -0.24 -15.30 1.94
CA ALA A 171 -0.98 -16.46 1.46
C ALA A 171 -1.01 -16.55 -0.07
N ASP A 172 -1.11 -15.43 -0.77
CA ASP A 172 -1.27 -15.38 -2.23
C ASP A 172 0.07 -15.33 -3.00
N ILE A 173 1.08 -14.66 -2.45
CA ILE A 173 2.42 -14.45 -3.05
C ILE A 173 3.35 -15.64 -2.73
N GLY A 174 3.15 -16.26 -1.57
CA GLY A 174 3.98 -17.34 -1.06
C GLY A 174 5.13 -16.84 -0.20
N GLU A 175 5.47 -17.64 0.80
CA GLU A 175 6.37 -17.29 1.91
C GLU A 175 7.80 -16.96 1.46
N ASN A 176 8.27 -17.56 0.36
CA ASN A 176 9.59 -17.30 -0.21
C ASN A 176 9.69 -16.00 -1.03
N ASN A 177 8.55 -15.34 -1.31
CA ASN A 177 8.50 -14.13 -2.14
C ASN A 177 7.87 -12.94 -1.39
N PHE A 178 7.57 -13.09 -0.11
CA PHE A 178 6.94 -12.05 0.70
C PHE A 178 7.69 -11.86 2.03
N TRP A 179 8.23 -10.66 2.22
CA TRP A 179 8.94 -10.26 3.44
C TRP A 179 8.09 -9.28 4.24
N TYR A 180 8.17 -9.38 5.56
CA TYR A 180 7.46 -8.50 6.48
C TYR A 180 8.40 -8.11 7.63
N LEU A 181 8.53 -6.81 7.86
CA LEU A 181 9.24 -6.24 9.00
C LEU A 181 8.28 -5.36 9.78
N GLU A 182 8.16 -5.63 11.07
CA GLU A 182 7.41 -4.80 12.00
C GLU A 182 8.36 -4.31 13.09
N ALA A 183 8.60 -3.01 13.13
CA ALA A 183 9.48 -2.42 14.14
C ALA A 183 8.65 -2.06 15.39
N PRO A 184 8.97 -2.62 16.57
CA PRO A 184 8.30 -2.26 17.82
C PRO A 184 8.33 -0.75 18.08
N ASP A 185 7.28 -0.24 18.74
CA ASP A 185 7.14 1.16 19.17
C ASP A 185 7.31 2.22 18.07
N SER A 186 7.29 1.79 16.80
CA SER A 186 7.60 2.66 15.68
C SER A 186 6.36 3.27 15.07
N MET A 187 6.45 4.56 14.73
CA MET A 187 5.34 5.33 14.22
C MET A 187 5.01 5.02 12.75
N HIS A 188 3.85 5.47 12.30
CA HIS A 188 3.46 5.40 10.89
C HIS A 188 4.56 5.99 9.99
N VAL A 189 4.94 5.28 8.92
CA VAL A 189 5.98 5.65 7.95
C VAL A 189 7.36 6.00 8.53
N TYR A 190 7.71 5.46 9.71
CA TYR A 190 8.98 5.72 10.39
C TYR A 190 10.26 5.56 9.54
N PRO A 191 10.38 4.67 8.52
CA PRO A 191 11.63 4.58 7.75
C PRO A 191 11.95 5.86 6.97
N THR A 192 10.94 6.70 6.73
CA THR A 192 11.11 7.99 6.02
C THR A 192 11.30 9.17 6.99
N MET A 193 11.19 8.94 8.31
CA MET A 193 11.21 9.99 9.31
C MET A 193 12.61 10.24 9.87
N PHE A 194 13.09 11.46 9.70
CA PHE A 194 14.36 11.90 10.28
C PHE A 194 14.21 12.01 11.81
N GLY A 195 14.94 11.16 12.56
CA GLY A 195 14.96 11.16 14.02
C GLY A 195 14.28 9.97 14.70
N HIS A 196 13.62 9.08 13.95
CA HIS A 196 13.07 7.82 14.49
C HIS A 196 14.14 6.71 14.54
N THR A 197 15.23 6.98 15.25
CA THR A 197 16.40 6.11 15.38
C THR A 197 16.36 5.33 16.70
N PRO A 198 16.81 4.07 16.74
CA PRO A 198 17.58 3.38 15.69
C PRO A 198 16.74 2.70 14.60
N GLU A 199 15.43 2.56 14.81
CA GLU A 199 14.57 1.66 14.02
C GLU A 199 14.54 2.04 12.53
N ASN A 200 14.51 3.33 12.19
CA ASN A 200 14.54 3.78 10.80
C ASN A 200 15.84 3.35 10.08
N VAL A 201 17.00 3.48 10.72
CA VAL A 201 18.31 3.13 10.17
C VAL A 201 18.40 1.62 9.98
N GLU A 202 18.03 0.86 11.00
CA GLU A 202 18.04 -0.61 10.96
C GLU A 202 17.11 -1.12 9.85
N THR A 203 15.94 -0.49 9.69
CA THR A 203 14.99 -0.85 8.64
C THR A 203 15.52 -0.50 7.26
N ILE A 204 16.11 0.68 7.07
CA ILE A 204 16.74 1.04 5.78
C ILE A 204 17.85 0.05 5.44
N GLN A 205 18.66 -0.35 6.42
CA GLN A 205 19.72 -1.36 6.21
C GLN A 205 19.13 -2.71 5.78
N ALA A 206 18.06 -3.17 6.43
CA ALA A 206 17.36 -4.40 6.05
C ALA A 206 16.76 -4.32 4.63
N LEU A 207 16.21 -3.16 4.25
CA LEU A 207 15.67 -2.93 2.91
C LEU A 207 16.77 -2.89 1.84
N VAL A 208 17.93 -2.32 2.13
CA VAL A 208 19.10 -2.33 1.22
C VAL A 208 19.57 -3.76 1.03
N GLN A 209 19.75 -4.52 2.11
CA GLN A 209 20.16 -5.92 2.03
C GLN A 209 19.17 -6.74 1.17
N TRP A 210 17.87 -6.58 1.40
CA TRP A 210 16.85 -7.24 0.59
C TRP A 210 16.93 -6.84 -0.89
N ALA A 211 17.09 -5.55 -1.19
CA ALA A 211 17.20 -5.09 -2.57
C ALA A 211 18.42 -5.69 -3.27
N GLU A 212 19.56 -5.80 -2.58
CA GLU A 212 20.78 -6.45 -3.09
C GLU A 212 20.58 -7.96 -3.30
N GLU A 213 19.93 -8.67 -2.37
CA GLU A 213 19.65 -10.11 -2.51
C GLU A 213 18.72 -10.41 -3.70
N VAL A 214 17.74 -9.53 -3.95
CA VAL A 214 16.66 -9.75 -4.91
C VAL A 214 16.97 -9.23 -6.31
N HIS A 215 17.83 -8.21 -6.43
CA HIS A 215 18.22 -7.58 -7.70
C HIS A 215 19.72 -7.68 -8.02
N GLY A 216 20.57 -8.16 -7.12
CA GLY A 216 22.00 -8.34 -7.34
C GLY A 216 22.39 -9.61 -8.11
N GLN A 217 21.41 -10.38 -8.58
CA GLN A 217 21.59 -11.59 -9.41
C GLN A 217 21.32 -11.33 -10.89
#